data_AF-A0A9Q0RYX7-F1
#
_entry.id   AF-A0A9Q0RYX7-F1
#
_cell.length_a   1.000
_cell.length_b   1.000
_cell.length_c   1.000
_cell.angle_alpha   90.00
_cell.angle_beta   90.00
_cell.angle_gamma   90.00
#
_symmetry.space_group_name_H-M   'P 1'
#
loop_
_entity.id
_entity.type
_entity.pdbx_description
1 polymer ?
#
loop_
_entity_poly.entity_id
_entity_poly.type
_entity_poly.pdbx_seq_one_letter_code
_entity_poly.pdbx_strand_id
1 'polypeptide(L)'
;MPVVGRLLNITTDIYQIADTELLKTFFVSPSNNLCFHGKCSYYCDTSHAICGNPDTLEGSFAAFLPKFELANRKVWRHPWRRSYHKRRKAQWETEADYCSMIKDIPPYDEGRRLLDLMDMSIFDFLTGNMDRHHYETFKAYGNDTFTLHLDHGRGFGRPFHDELSILAPVLQCCMIRSSTLQTLLKFHNGEQLLSEAMRESLSVDPIAPVLWEPHLEALDRRVIIILQGIRDCLKKNIAKDVVVSDNSSWS
;
A
#
# COMPACT_ATOMS: atom_id res chain seq x y z
N MET A 1 -5.23 6.43 -5.94
CA MET A 1 -6.66 6.63 -6.26
C MET A 1 -7.28 7.45 -5.15
N PRO A 2 -8.09 8.49 -5.42
CA PRO A 2 -8.82 9.17 -4.37
C PRO A 2 -9.75 8.20 -3.65
N VAL A 3 -9.75 8.25 -2.32
CA VAL A 3 -10.60 7.45 -1.44
C VAL A 3 -11.12 8.38 -0.35
N VAL A 4 -12.38 8.22 0.03
CA VAL A 4 -13.00 8.97 1.13
C VAL A 4 -13.78 8.01 2.03
N GLY A 5 -13.80 8.29 3.34
CA GLY A 5 -14.71 7.63 4.26
C GLY A 5 -16.16 8.07 4.07
N ARG A 6 -17.09 7.13 4.24
CA ARG A 6 -18.52 7.43 4.29
C ARG A 6 -19.24 6.55 5.29
N LEU A 7 -20.14 7.17 6.03
CA LEU A 7 -21.14 6.48 6.83
C LEU A 7 -22.34 6.12 5.94
N LEU A 8 -22.73 4.86 5.96
CA LEU A 8 -23.82 4.30 5.16
C LEU A 8 -24.97 3.88 6.07
N ASN A 9 -26.19 4.09 5.59
CA ASN A 9 -27.34 3.36 6.13
C ASN A 9 -27.46 2.04 5.35
N ILE A 10 -27.18 0.91 6.00
CA ILE A 10 -27.22 -0.43 5.39
C ILE A 10 -28.58 -0.69 4.75
N THR A 11 -29.68 -0.23 5.35
CA THR A 11 -31.03 -0.45 4.84
C THR A 11 -31.25 0.26 3.49
N THR A 12 -30.98 1.56 3.42
CA THR A 12 -31.30 2.38 2.23
C THR A 12 -30.18 2.37 1.20
N ASP A 13 -28.92 2.42 1.64
CA ASP A 13 -27.76 2.56 0.75
C ASP A 13 -27.26 1.21 0.21
N ILE A 14 -27.68 0.08 0.80
CA ILE A 14 -27.23 -1.26 0.38
C ILE A 14 -28.43 -2.19 0.15
N TYR A 15 -29.18 -2.53 1.19
CA TYR A 15 -30.20 -3.57 1.14
C TYR A 15 -31.28 -3.28 0.08
N GLN A 16 -31.86 -2.08 0.07
CA GLN A 16 -32.95 -1.73 -0.86
C GLN A 16 -32.53 -1.68 -2.34
N ILE A 17 -31.24 -1.53 -2.62
CA ILE A 17 -30.70 -1.41 -3.99
C ILE A 17 -29.82 -2.59 -4.41
N ALA A 18 -29.63 -3.57 -3.52
CA ALA A 18 -28.78 -4.73 -3.75
C ALA A 18 -29.37 -5.66 -4.81
N ASP A 19 -28.48 -6.35 -5.54
CA ASP A 19 -28.89 -7.43 -6.43
C ASP A 19 -29.35 -8.67 -5.65
N THR A 20 -29.96 -9.61 -6.37
CA THR A 20 -30.51 -10.85 -5.82
C THR A 20 -29.45 -11.75 -5.15
N GLU A 21 -28.18 -11.69 -5.57
CA GLU A 21 -27.14 -12.50 -4.95
C GLU A 21 -26.74 -11.94 -3.59
N LEU A 22 -26.54 -10.62 -3.49
CA LEU A 22 -26.19 -9.93 -2.26
C LEU A 22 -27.37 -9.94 -1.26
N LEU A 23 -28.61 -9.72 -1.71
CA LEU A 23 -29.82 -9.74 -0.88
C LEU A 23 -29.99 -11.03 -0.08
N LYS A 24 -29.64 -12.18 -0.67
CA LYS A 24 -29.72 -13.50 -0.01
C LYS A 24 -28.79 -13.67 1.19
N THR A 25 -27.81 -12.77 1.34
CA THR A 25 -26.80 -12.84 2.41
C THR A 25 -27.17 -11.99 3.63
N PHE A 26 -28.28 -11.24 3.57
CA PHE A 26 -28.74 -10.41 4.66
C PHE A 26 -29.49 -11.21 5.72
N PHE A 27 -29.28 -10.85 6.98
CA PHE A 27 -29.99 -11.40 8.12
C PHE A 27 -29.97 -10.43 9.31
N VAL A 28 -30.82 -10.68 10.30
CA VAL A 28 -30.83 -9.94 11.58
C VAL A 28 -30.10 -10.76 12.63
N SER A 29 -29.10 -10.18 13.28
CA SER A 29 -28.35 -10.88 14.34
C SER A 29 -29.18 -11.07 15.62
N PRO A 30 -28.78 -11.95 16.55
CA PRO A 30 -29.44 -12.07 17.86
C PRO A 30 -29.48 -10.77 18.67
N SER A 31 -28.60 -9.81 18.36
CA SER A 31 -28.58 -8.48 18.96
C SER A 31 -29.45 -7.46 18.22
N ASN A 32 -30.29 -7.91 17.29
CA ASN A 32 -31.21 -7.09 16.51
C ASN A 32 -30.52 -6.07 15.58
N ASN A 33 -29.30 -6.39 15.11
CA ASN A 33 -28.57 -5.58 14.11
C ASN A 33 -28.77 -6.15 12.71
N LEU A 34 -28.80 -5.27 11.71
CA LEU A 34 -28.83 -5.67 10.30
C LEU A 34 -27.42 -6.06 9.84
N CYS A 35 -27.29 -7.27 9.31
CA CYS A 35 -26.01 -7.84 8.90
C CYS A 35 -26.08 -8.39 7.47
N PHE A 36 -24.93 -8.45 6.80
CA PHE A 36 -24.75 -9.15 5.53
C PHE A 36 -23.30 -9.63 5.40
N HIS A 37 -23.07 -10.70 4.64
CA HIS A 37 -21.71 -11.24 4.43
C HIS A 37 -21.26 -11.24 2.96
N GLY A 38 -22.16 -10.98 2.00
CA GLY A 38 -21.82 -11.00 0.58
C GLY A 38 -21.30 -12.37 0.10
N LYS A 39 -20.63 -12.39 -1.05
CA LYS A 39 -20.13 -13.63 -1.68
C LYS A 39 -18.71 -13.43 -2.19
N CYS A 40 -17.75 -13.98 -1.45
CA CYS A 40 -16.33 -13.93 -1.80
C CYS A 40 -15.59 -15.17 -1.26
N SER A 41 -14.31 -15.31 -1.60
CA SER A 41 -13.51 -16.50 -1.25
C SER A 41 -12.95 -16.48 0.18
N TYR A 42 -12.86 -15.32 0.82
CA TYR A 42 -12.22 -15.15 2.13
C TYR A 42 -13.14 -14.37 3.07
N TYR A 43 -13.54 -14.99 4.18
CA TYR A 43 -14.34 -14.36 5.23
C TYR A 43 -15.71 -13.81 4.78
N CYS A 44 -16.33 -14.38 3.73
CA CYS A 44 -17.71 -14.08 3.34
C CYS A 44 -18.66 -15.19 3.78
N ASP A 45 -18.80 -15.36 5.09
CA ASP A 45 -19.71 -16.31 5.74
C ASP A 45 -20.41 -15.66 6.93
N THR A 46 -21.41 -16.34 7.51
CA THR A 46 -22.19 -15.81 8.64
C THR A 46 -21.33 -15.47 9.86
N SER A 47 -20.24 -16.19 10.10
CA SER A 47 -19.36 -15.95 11.26
C SER A 47 -18.47 -14.71 11.11
N HIS A 48 -18.33 -14.20 9.89
CA HIS A 48 -17.56 -12.99 9.56
C HIS A 48 -18.44 -11.91 8.92
N ALA A 49 -19.75 -11.98 9.12
CA ALA A 49 -20.69 -11.02 8.55
C ALA A 49 -20.41 -9.59 9.06
N ILE A 50 -20.63 -8.62 8.18
CA ILE A 50 -20.58 -7.20 8.52
C ILE A 50 -21.94 -6.81 9.06
N CYS A 51 -21.96 -6.24 10.27
CA CYS A 51 -23.16 -5.83 10.97
C CYS A 51 -23.11 -4.34 11.30
N GLY A 52 -24.25 -3.66 11.16
CA GLY A 52 -24.39 -2.29 11.65
C GLY A 52 -24.66 -2.21 13.15
N ASN A 53 -24.92 -0.99 13.63
CA ASN A 53 -25.43 -0.74 14.96
C ASN A 53 -26.50 0.39 14.98
N PRO A 54 -27.79 0.06 14.79
CA PRO A 54 -28.30 -1.23 14.34
C PRO A 54 -28.12 -1.46 12.83
N ASP A 55 -28.09 -0.40 12.02
CA ASP A 55 -28.05 -0.46 10.55
C ASP A 55 -27.10 0.57 9.93
N THR A 56 -26.20 1.15 10.72
CA THR A 56 -25.19 2.10 10.23
C THR A 56 -23.83 1.41 10.06
N LEU A 57 -23.15 1.66 8.93
CA LEU A 57 -21.86 1.06 8.60
C LEU A 57 -20.90 2.11 8.04
N GLU A 58 -19.68 2.17 8.56
CA GLU A 58 -18.59 2.93 7.97
C GLU A 58 -17.94 2.15 6.83
N GLY A 59 -17.59 2.83 5.74
CA GLY A 59 -16.88 2.22 4.62
C GLY A 59 -15.94 3.20 3.90
N SER A 60 -14.96 2.65 3.20
CA SER A 60 -14.08 3.41 2.32
C SER A 60 -14.60 3.37 0.88
N PHE A 61 -14.69 4.54 0.25
CA PHE A 61 -15.21 4.71 -1.11
C PHE A 61 -14.07 5.14 -2.03
N ALA A 62 -13.49 4.17 -2.73
CA ALA A 62 -12.44 4.43 -3.70
C ALA A 62 -13.03 4.80 -5.07
N ALA A 63 -12.54 5.91 -5.64
CA ALA A 63 -12.91 6.29 -7.00
C ALA A 63 -12.46 5.20 -7.99
N PHE A 64 -13.38 4.77 -8.86
CA PHE A 64 -13.06 3.81 -9.91
C PHE A 64 -12.00 4.37 -10.85
N LEU A 65 -11.03 3.52 -11.21
CA LEU A 65 -10.21 3.75 -12.39
C LEU A 65 -11.10 3.81 -13.65
N PRO A 66 -10.63 4.48 -14.72
CA PRO A 66 -11.32 4.40 -15.99
C PRO A 66 -11.56 2.94 -16.40
N LYS A 67 -12.68 2.73 -17.11
CA LYS A 67 -13.06 1.42 -17.61
C LYS A 67 -11.92 0.81 -18.42
N PHE A 68 -11.77 -0.51 -18.33
CA PHE A 68 -10.63 -1.21 -18.91
C PHE A 68 -10.52 -0.97 -20.42
N GLU A 69 -11.65 -0.89 -21.12
CA GLU A 69 -11.71 -0.65 -22.57
C GLU A 69 -11.14 0.72 -22.98
N LEU A 70 -11.18 1.71 -22.08
CA LEU A 70 -10.66 3.07 -22.32
C LEU A 70 -9.21 3.20 -21.87
N ALA A 71 -8.83 2.53 -20.78
CA ALA A 71 -7.50 2.59 -20.20
C ALA A 71 -7.03 1.19 -19.78
N ASN A 72 -6.54 0.43 -20.76
CA ASN A 72 -6.00 -0.91 -20.53
C ASN A 72 -4.88 -0.86 -19.49
N ARG A 73 -4.96 -1.73 -18.48
CA ARG A 73 -3.94 -1.88 -17.43
C ARG A 73 -3.15 -3.16 -17.65
N LYS A 74 -1.88 -3.13 -17.28
CA LYS A 74 -1.01 -4.30 -17.26
C LYS A 74 -0.69 -4.63 -15.81
N VAL A 75 -1.01 -5.88 -15.42
CA VAL A 75 -0.66 -6.43 -14.11
C VAL A 75 0.73 -7.02 -14.20
N TRP A 76 1.57 -6.69 -13.22
CA TRP A 76 2.93 -7.17 -13.09
C TRP A 76 3.09 -7.93 -11.78
N ARG A 77 3.80 -9.06 -11.84
CA ARG A 77 4.21 -9.79 -10.63
C ARG A 77 5.35 -9.02 -9.97
N HIS A 78 5.19 -8.71 -8.69
CA HIS A 78 6.23 -8.01 -7.93
C HIS A 78 7.44 -8.94 -7.71
N PRO A 79 8.70 -8.51 -7.94
CA PRO A 79 9.87 -9.37 -7.76
C PRO A 79 10.03 -9.85 -6.31
N TRP A 80 9.84 -8.94 -5.35
CA TRP A 80 9.82 -9.25 -3.92
C TRP A 80 8.49 -9.83 -3.42
N ARG A 81 7.70 -10.45 -4.30
CA ARG A 81 6.47 -11.14 -3.88
C ARG A 81 6.81 -12.23 -2.85
N ARG A 82 6.07 -12.27 -1.75
CA ARG A 82 6.18 -13.33 -0.73
C ARG A 82 5.77 -14.71 -1.29
N SER A 83 6.11 -15.77 -0.57
CA SER A 83 5.77 -17.14 -0.98
C SER A 83 4.28 -17.46 -0.88
N TYR A 84 3.53 -16.73 -0.04
CA TYR A 84 2.15 -17.05 0.37
C TYR A 84 2.01 -18.47 0.92
N HIS A 85 3.07 -18.97 1.55
CA HIS A 85 3.13 -20.32 2.05
C HIS A 85 3.88 -20.37 3.39
N LYS A 86 3.23 -20.91 4.43
CA LYS A 86 3.69 -20.86 5.83
C LYS A 86 5.11 -21.38 6.09
N ARG A 87 5.60 -22.31 5.27
CA ARG A 87 6.92 -22.96 5.45
C ARG A 87 7.92 -22.67 4.33
N ARG A 88 7.51 -22.06 3.23
CA ARG A 88 8.39 -21.83 2.08
C ARG A 88 8.85 -20.40 2.13
N LYS A 89 10.16 -20.18 2.03
CA LYS A 89 10.71 -18.84 1.83
C LYS A 89 10.66 -18.48 0.34
N ALA A 90 10.48 -17.20 0.05
CA ALA A 90 10.70 -16.65 -1.27
C ALA A 90 12.21 -16.48 -1.52
N GLN A 91 12.59 -16.43 -2.79
CA GLN A 91 14.00 -16.38 -3.20
C GLN A 91 14.75 -15.17 -2.61
N TRP A 92 14.10 -13.99 -2.61
CA TRP A 92 14.66 -12.77 -2.03
C TRP A 92 14.88 -12.84 -0.51
N GLU A 93 14.26 -13.79 0.20
CA GLU A 93 14.46 -14.00 1.64
C GLU A 93 15.71 -14.86 1.93
N THR A 94 16.28 -15.51 0.92
CA THR A 94 17.42 -16.43 1.05
C THR A 94 18.67 -15.98 0.31
N GLU A 95 18.52 -15.18 -0.75
CA GLU A 95 19.62 -14.69 -1.58
C GLU A 95 19.96 -13.23 -1.23
N ALA A 96 21.21 -13.00 -0.82
CA ALA A 96 21.66 -11.67 -0.38
C ALA A 96 21.86 -10.70 -1.57
N ASP A 97 22.18 -11.22 -2.75
CA ASP A 97 22.43 -10.50 -4.00
C ASP A 97 21.23 -10.51 -4.96
N TYR A 98 20.04 -10.85 -4.44
CA TYR A 98 18.81 -10.97 -5.24
C TYR A 98 18.53 -9.74 -6.12
N CYS A 99 18.76 -8.51 -5.62
CA CYS A 99 18.53 -7.32 -6.43
C CYS A 99 19.49 -7.19 -7.63
N SER A 100 20.73 -7.70 -7.54
CA SER A 100 21.65 -7.68 -8.68
C SER A 100 21.06 -8.43 -9.87
N MET A 101 20.46 -9.59 -9.62
CA MET A 101 19.72 -10.34 -10.65
C MET A 101 18.53 -9.53 -11.19
N ILE A 102 17.76 -8.87 -10.31
CA ILE A 102 16.60 -8.07 -10.74
C ILE A 102 17.03 -6.91 -11.66
N LYS A 103 18.17 -6.29 -11.39
CA LYS A 103 18.73 -5.21 -12.23
C LYS A 103 19.09 -5.65 -13.65
N ASP A 104 19.18 -6.95 -13.92
CA ASP A 104 19.50 -7.49 -15.25
C ASP A 104 18.26 -8.01 -15.99
N ILE A 105 17.05 -7.87 -15.42
CA ILE A 105 15.81 -8.45 -15.97
C ILE A 105 14.82 -7.36 -16.41
N PRO A 106 14.33 -7.39 -17.66
CA PRO A 106 13.23 -6.52 -18.09
C PRO A 106 11.96 -6.65 -17.25
N PRO A 107 11.29 -5.54 -16.88
CA PRO A 107 11.55 -4.15 -17.25
C PRO A 107 12.34 -3.36 -16.17
N TYR A 108 13.11 -4.03 -15.32
CA TYR A 108 13.77 -3.42 -14.15
C TYR A 108 15.21 -2.99 -14.43
N ASP A 109 15.76 -3.44 -15.55
CA ASP A 109 17.08 -3.14 -16.09
C ASP A 109 17.18 -1.74 -16.69
N GLU A 110 16.05 -1.15 -17.08
CA GLU A 110 15.99 0.17 -17.71
C GLU A 110 14.94 1.12 -17.11
N GLY A 111 15.18 2.41 -17.30
CA GLY A 111 14.24 3.48 -16.97
C GLY A 111 13.90 3.57 -15.47
N ARG A 112 12.65 3.93 -15.19
CA ARG A 112 12.18 4.29 -13.84
C ARG A 112 11.67 3.13 -12.99
N ARG A 113 11.44 1.96 -13.57
CA ARG A 113 10.59 0.93 -12.94
C ARG A 113 11.15 0.43 -11.62
N LEU A 114 12.47 0.19 -11.54
CA LEU A 114 13.09 -0.29 -10.31
C LEU A 114 12.97 0.75 -9.19
N LEU A 115 13.17 2.04 -9.50
CA LEU A 115 12.99 3.14 -8.55
C LEU A 115 11.53 3.30 -8.11
N ASP A 116 10.56 3.09 -9.00
CA ASP A 116 9.15 3.09 -8.63
C ASP A 116 8.83 1.97 -7.61
N LEU A 117 9.49 0.80 -7.73
CA LEU A 117 9.36 -0.26 -6.71
C LEU A 117 10.04 0.09 -5.38
N MET A 118 11.11 0.90 -5.39
CA MET A 118 11.71 1.40 -4.15
C MET A 118 10.74 2.33 -3.42
N ASP A 119 10.14 3.27 -4.14
CA ASP A 119 9.14 4.19 -3.57
C ASP A 119 7.91 3.43 -3.06
N MET A 120 7.44 2.43 -3.81
CA MET A 120 6.35 1.56 -3.37
C MET A 120 6.69 0.77 -2.10
N SER A 121 7.91 0.24 -2.00
CA SER A 121 8.41 -0.46 -0.80
C SER A 121 8.50 0.46 0.41
N ILE A 122 8.94 1.71 0.24
CA ILE A 122 8.94 2.74 1.29
C ILE A 122 7.51 3.01 1.77
N PHE A 123 6.57 3.22 0.82
CA PHE A 123 5.18 3.46 1.15
C PHE A 123 4.54 2.27 1.89
N ASP A 124 4.71 1.05 1.37
CA ASP A 124 4.21 -0.17 1.99
C ASP A 124 4.83 -0.40 3.38
N PHE A 125 6.10 -0.05 3.60
CA PHE A 125 6.74 -0.15 4.91
C PHE A 125 6.14 0.86 5.91
N LEU A 126 5.94 2.11 5.50
CA LEU A 126 5.30 3.13 6.32
C LEU A 126 3.92 2.68 6.79
N THR A 127 3.12 2.05 5.93
CA THR A 127 1.80 1.53 6.32
C THR A 127 1.87 0.15 6.99
N GLY A 128 2.97 -0.60 6.84
CA GLY A 128 3.07 -1.99 7.27
C GLY A 128 2.32 -2.97 6.37
N ASN A 129 2.12 -2.63 5.09
CA ASN A 129 1.43 -3.47 4.11
C ASN A 129 2.40 -4.51 3.54
N MET A 130 2.23 -5.77 3.94
CA MET A 130 3.08 -6.87 3.48
C MET A 130 2.55 -7.63 2.26
N ASP A 131 1.41 -7.21 1.69
CA ASP A 131 0.66 -7.96 0.68
C ASP A 131 0.87 -7.47 -0.76
N ARG A 132 1.97 -6.75 -1.02
CA ARG A 132 2.35 -6.28 -2.35
C ARG A 132 2.88 -7.41 -3.24
N HIS A 133 1.99 -8.29 -3.69
CA HIS A 133 2.33 -9.36 -4.64
C HIS A 133 2.32 -8.97 -6.11
N HIS A 134 1.58 -7.92 -6.45
CA HIS A 134 1.41 -7.41 -7.80
C HIS A 134 1.38 -5.88 -7.76
N TYR A 135 1.65 -5.28 -8.92
CA TYR A 135 1.40 -3.87 -9.17
C TYR A 135 0.85 -3.70 -10.59
N GLU A 136 0.19 -2.58 -10.85
CA GLU A 136 -0.38 -2.28 -12.16
C GLU A 136 0.29 -1.07 -12.80
N THR A 137 0.30 -1.04 -14.13
CA THR A 137 0.63 0.15 -14.92
C THR A 137 -0.40 0.37 -16.01
N PHE A 138 -0.50 1.58 -16.54
CA PHE A 138 -1.30 1.84 -17.74
C PHE A 138 -0.53 1.37 -18.98
N LYS A 139 -1.14 0.46 -19.75
CA LYS A 139 -0.52 -0.14 -20.94
C LYS A 139 -0.23 0.91 -22.02
N ALA A 140 -1.06 1.95 -22.10
CA ALA A 140 -0.92 3.02 -23.10
C ALA A 140 0.43 3.75 -23.05
N TYR A 141 1.08 3.79 -21.88
CA TYR A 141 2.34 4.50 -21.67
C TYR A 141 3.57 3.56 -21.64
N GLY A 142 3.40 2.27 -21.97
CA GLY A 142 4.52 1.33 -22.04
C GLY A 142 5.19 1.05 -20.68
N ASN A 143 6.52 0.94 -20.68
CA ASN A 143 7.30 0.65 -19.47
C ASN A 143 7.63 1.91 -18.67
N ASP A 144 7.80 3.05 -19.34
CA ASP A 144 8.13 4.35 -18.73
C ASP A 144 6.88 5.07 -18.23
N THR A 145 6.27 4.46 -17.21
CA THR A 145 5.09 4.99 -16.53
C THR A 145 5.16 4.63 -15.06
N PHE A 146 4.50 5.44 -14.24
CA PHE A 146 4.36 5.19 -12.82
C PHE A 146 3.55 3.90 -12.54
N THR A 147 3.80 3.32 -11.37
CA THR A 147 3.05 2.20 -10.82
C THR A 147 1.79 2.68 -10.11
N LEU A 148 0.67 1.98 -10.32
CA LEU A 148 -0.57 2.22 -9.59
C LEU A 148 -0.48 1.61 -8.19
N HIS A 149 -0.59 2.46 -7.18
CA HIS A 149 -0.67 2.03 -5.79
C HIS A 149 -2.13 1.71 -5.48
N LEU A 150 -2.48 0.42 -5.46
CA LEU A 150 -3.82 -0.12 -5.20
C LEU A 150 -3.78 -1.13 -4.03
N ASP A 151 -4.94 -1.59 -3.57
CA ASP A 151 -5.08 -2.68 -2.58
C ASP A 151 -4.33 -2.45 -1.25
N HIS A 152 -4.54 -1.29 -0.61
CA HIS A 152 -3.92 -0.94 0.67
C HIS A 152 -4.69 -1.39 1.92
N GLY A 153 -5.75 -2.19 1.76
CA GLY A 153 -6.62 -2.61 2.86
C GLY A 153 -5.94 -3.50 3.92
N ARG A 154 -4.71 -3.94 3.69
CA ARG A 154 -3.88 -4.69 4.66
C ARG A 154 -2.78 -3.85 5.32
N GLY A 155 -2.76 -2.53 5.08
CA GLY A 155 -1.95 -1.59 5.85
C GLY A 155 -2.55 -1.33 7.23
N PHE A 156 -1.78 -0.65 8.08
CA PHE A 156 -2.18 -0.17 9.41
C PHE A 156 -2.79 -1.23 10.33
N GLY A 157 -2.33 -2.49 10.23
CA GLY A 157 -2.79 -3.56 11.13
C GLY A 157 -2.02 -3.69 12.45
N ARG A 158 -0.80 -3.13 12.53
CA ARG A 158 0.06 -3.20 13.73
C ARG A 158 0.83 -1.90 13.96
N PRO A 159 0.51 -1.10 14.99
CA PRO A 159 1.23 0.15 15.27
C PRO A 159 2.53 -0.07 16.07
N PHE A 160 2.62 -1.15 16.85
CA PHE A 160 3.77 -1.45 17.72
C PHE A 160 4.75 -2.49 17.14
N HIS A 161 4.65 -2.76 15.83
CA HIS A 161 5.53 -3.69 15.11
C HIS A 161 5.93 -3.07 13.79
N ASP A 162 7.21 -3.14 13.44
CA ASP A 162 7.75 -2.65 12.18
C ASP A 162 8.28 -3.84 11.37
N GLU A 163 7.60 -4.17 10.28
CA GLU A 163 7.92 -5.34 9.46
C GLU A 163 9.07 -5.01 8.49
N LEU A 164 10.31 -5.10 8.98
CA LEU A 164 11.52 -4.74 8.23
C LEU A 164 11.66 -5.48 6.89
N SER A 165 11.08 -6.68 6.76
CA SER A 165 11.13 -7.43 5.51
C SER A 165 10.42 -6.72 4.35
N ILE A 166 9.55 -5.73 4.60
CA ILE A 166 8.95 -4.90 3.54
C ILE A 166 9.99 -3.97 2.89
N LEU A 167 11.03 -3.55 3.63
CA LEU A 167 12.13 -2.72 3.11
C LEU A 167 13.20 -3.51 2.35
N ALA A 168 13.04 -4.84 2.21
CA ALA A 168 14.01 -5.67 1.50
C ALA A 168 14.38 -5.14 0.09
N PRO A 169 13.45 -4.64 -0.75
CA PRO A 169 13.80 -4.03 -2.04
C PRO A 169 14.82 -2.89 -1.89
N VAL A 170 14.53 -1.92 -1.03
CA VAL A 170 15.39 -0.74 -0.79
C VAL A 170 16.75 -1.15 -0.25
N LEU A 171 16.78 -2.07 0.73
CA LEU A 171 18.00 -2.48 1.41
C LEU A 171 18.89 -3.40 0.54
N GLN A 172 18.30 -4.23 -0.31
CA GLN A 172 19.03 -5.11 -1.23
C GLN A 172 19.53 -4.35 -2.46
N CYS A 173 18.71 -3.47 -3.03
CA CYS A 173 19.11 -2.67 -4.19
C CYS A 173 20.04 -1.51 -3.82
N CYS A 174 19.96 -1.04 -2.56
CA CYS A 174 20.56 0.18 -2.06
C CYS A 174 20.32 1.36 -3.02
N MET A 175 19.06 1.60 -3.37
CA MET A 175 18.65 2.67 -4.28
C MET A 175 17.46 3.43 -3.71
N ILE A 176 17.46 4.75 -3.87
CA ILE A 176 16.35 5.64 -3.55
C ILE A 176 16.33 6.82 -4.52
N ARG A 177 15.11 7.25 -4.87
CA ARG A 177 14.90 8.45 -5.66
C ARG A 177 15.24 9.70 -4.85
N SER A 178 15.93 10.65 -5.47
CA SER A 178 16.36 11.89 -4.81
C SER A 178 15.20 12.68 -4.21
N SER A 179 14.08 12.84 -4.92
CA SER A 179 12.87 13.50 -4.39
C SER A 179 12.26 12.76 -3.21
N THR A 180 12.23 11.42 -3.24
CA THR A 180 11.75 10.61 -2.12
C THR A 180 12.63 10.79 -0.88
N LEU A 181 13.95 10.75 -1.04
CA LEU A 181 14.87 10.98 0.06
C LEU A 181 14.71 12.39 0.65
N GLN A 182 14.60 13.42 -0.19
CA GLN A 182 14.37 14.80 0.25
C GLN A 182 13.06 14.94 1.03
N THR A 183 12.00 14.27 0.57
CA THR A 183 10.70 14.28 1.25
C THR A 183 10.78 13.61 2.62
N LEU A 184 11.44 12.46 2.73
CA LEU A 184 11.66 11.78 4.01
C LEU A 184 12.50 12.63 4.98
N LEU A 185 13.55 13.28 4.47
CA LEU A 185 14.37 14.19 5.26
C LEU A 185 13.57 15.41 5.73
N LYS A 186 12.64 15.93 4.91
CA LYS A 186 11.75 17.02 5.30
C LYS A 186 10.86 16.61 6.48
N PHE A 187 10.25 15.42 6.44
CA PHE A 187 9.41 14.93 7.55
C PHE A 187 10.21 14.55 8.79
N HIS A 188 11.51 14.32 8.68
CA HIS A 188 12.37 13.98 9.82
C HIS A 188 13.05 15.20 10.46
N ASN A 189 13.53 16.16 9.65
CA ASN A 189 14.31 17.33 10.11
C ASN A 189 13.54 18.65 10.04
N GLY A 190 12.40 18.69 9.35
CA GLY A 190 11.62 19.89 9.15
C GLY A 190 10.73 20.25 10.35
N GLU A 191 9.92 21.28 10.15
CA GLU A 191 9.04 21.83 11.19
C GLU A 191 7.80 20.96 11.47
N GLN A 192 7.42 20.08 10.54
CA GLN A 192 6.24 19.23 10.62
C GLN A 192 6.61 17.77 10.40
N LEU A 193 6.24 16.90 11.34
CA LEU A 193 6.44 15.46 11.26
C LEU A 193 5.43 14.80 10.29
N LEU A 194 5.70 13.56 9.87
CA LEU A 194 4.79 12.82 9.00
C LEU A 194 3.46 12.53 9.70
N SER A 195 3.51 12.19 11.00
CA SER A 195 2.32 11.97 11.83
C SER A 195 1.40 13.19 11.88
N GLU A 196 1.97 14.39 12.03
CA GLU A 196 1.24 15.66 12.10
C GLU A 196 0.60 16.02 10.76
N ALA A 197 1.37 15.92 9.67
CA ALA A 197 0.85 16.15 8.33
C ALA A 197 -0.28 15.16 7.97
N MET A 198 -0.12 13.89 8.35
CA MET A 198 -1.17 12.88 8.15
C MET A 198 -2.40 13.15 9.01
N ARG A 199 -2.23 13.58 10.26
CA ARG A 199 -3.35 13.96 11.13
C ARG A 199 -4.15 15.12 10.54
N GLU A 200 -3.47 16.16 10.09
CA GLU A 200 -4.11 17.30 9.44
C GLU A 200 -4.85 16.85 8.17
N SER A 201 -4.18 16.10 7.30
CA SER A 201 -4.78 15.61 6.06
C SER A 201 -5.97 14.66 6.27
N LEU A 202 -5.98 13.85 7.33
CA LEU A 202 -7.07 12.91 7.62
C LEU A 202 -8.21 13.56 8.41
N SER A 203 -7.98 14.72 9.02
CA SER A 203 -9.00 15.42 9.83
C SER A 203 -10.19 15.92 9.01
N VAL A 204 -10.02 16.08 7.70
CA VAL A 204 -11.07 16.54 6.78
C VAL A 204 -11.92 15.39 6.24
N ASP A 205 -11.54 14.13 6.49
CA ASP A 205 -12.33 12.99 6.06
C ASP A 205 -13.60 12.87 6.92
N PRO A 206 -14.79 12.65 6.34
CA PRO A 206 -16.05 12.51 7.08
C PRO A 206 -16.06 11.44 8.17
N ILE A 207 -15.17 10.45 8.11
CA ILE A 207 -15.06 9.37 9.13
C ILE A 207 -13.95 9.63 10.15
N ALA A 208 -13.41 10.86 10.22
CA ALA A 208 -12.38 11.18 11.19
C ALA A 208 -12.82 10.85 12.64
N PRO A 209 -11.94 10.25 13.47
CA PRO A 209 -10.55 9.90 13.18
C PRO A 209 -10.39 8.62 12.33
N VAL A 210 -9.69 8.74 11.18
CA VAL A 210 -9.45 7.61 10.24
C VAL A 210 -8.40 6.64 10.77
N LEU A 211 -7.33 7.16 11.38
CA LEU A 211 -6.24 6.36 11.96
C LEU A 211 -6.19 6.56 13.47
N TRP A 212 -5.95 5.46 14.19
CA TRP A 212 -5.71 5.48 15.62
C TRP A 212 -4.32 6.07 15.93
N GLU A 213 -4.22 6.80 17.04
CA GLU A 213 -3.04 7.59 17.42
C GLU A 213 -1.70 6.85 17.31
N PRO A 214 -1.54 5.61 17.84
CA PRO A 214 -0.29 4.87 17.74
C PRO A 214 0.14 4.54 16.31
N HIS A 215 -0.78 4.53 15.34
CA HIS A 215 -0.41 4.40 13.93
C HIS A 215 0.24 5.66 13.39
N LEU A 216 -0.18 6.84 13.85
CA LEU A 216 0.44 8.10 13.48
C LEU A 216 1.85 8.18 14.08
N GLU A 217 2.02 7.85 15.36
CA GLU A 217 3.35 7.77 16.00
C GLU A 217 4.27 6.75 15.31
N ALA A 218 3.72 5.61 14.86
CA ALA A 218 4.48 4.60 14.15
C ALA A 218 5.03 5.10 12.80
N LEU A 219 4.36 6.04 12.12
CA LEU A 219 4.84 6.60 10.87
C LEU A 219 6.18 7.31 11.06
N ASP A 220 6.31 8.15 12.08
CA ASP A 220 7.55 8.88 12.35
C ASP A 220 8.69 7.93 12.72
N ARG A 221 8.41 6.93 13.56
CA ARG A 221 9.38 5.87 13.89
C ARG A 221 9.86 5.14 12.63
N ARG A 222 8.94 4.83 11.70
CA ARG A 222 9.27 4.15 10.44
C ARG A 222 10.07 5.03 9.49
N VAL A 223 9.84 6.35 9.45
CA VAL A 223 10.68 7.30 8.70
C VAL A 223 12.14 7.24 9.17
N ILE A 224 12.37 7.21 10.49
CA ILE A 224 13.72 7.09 11.07
C ILE A 224 14.39 5.80 10.60
N ILE A 225 13.66 4.67 10.63
CA ILE A 225 14.17 3.36 10.19
C ILE A 225 14.57 3.39 8.71
N ILE A 226 13.75 3.98 7.84
CA ILE A 226 14.05 4.11 6.41
C ILE A 226 15.34 4.92 6.22
N LEU A 227 15.43 6.10 6.84
CA LEU A 227 16.59 6.98 6.73
C LEU A 227 17.88 6.32 7.24
N GLN A 228 17.78 5.54 8.32
CA GLN A 228 18.91 4.77 8.84
C GLN A 228 19.35 3.68 7.85
N GLY A 229 18.42 2.98 7.21
CA GLY A 229 18.71 2.01 6.15
C GLY A 229 19.43 2.65 4.95
N ILE A 230 18.97 3.81 4.49
CA ILE A 230 19.63 4.58 3.42
C ILE A 230 21.02 5.04 3.83
N ARG A 231 21.20 5.53 5.07
CA ARG A 231 22.51 5.92 5.60
C ARG A 231 23.49 4.74 5.59
N ASP A 232 23.05 3.54 5.94
CA ASP A 232 23.90 2.35 5.93
C ASP A 232 24.24 1.87 4.51
N CYS A 233 23.35 2.07 3.54
CA CYS A 233 23.67 1.91 2.11
C CYS A 233 24.75 2.90 1.65
N LEU A 234 24.65 4.18 2.03
CA LEU A 234 25.61 5.23 1.67
C LEU A 234 27.02 5.01 2.26
N LYS A 235 27.13 4.34 3.41
CA LYS A 235 28.45 3.98 4.00
C LYS A 235 29.21 2.93 3.20
N LYS A 236 28.50 2.10 2.43
CA LYS A 236 29.05 0.91 1.74
C LYS A 236 29.16 1.09 0.24
N ASN A 237 28.46 2.07 -0.33
CA ASN A 237 28.33 2.26 -1.77
C ASN A 237 28.59 3.72 -2.15
N ILE A 238 28.84 3.98 -3.44
CA ILE A 238 29.04 5.34 -3.94
C ILE A 238 27.69 6.09 -3.89
N ALA A 239 27.68 7.32 -3.39
CA ALA A 239 26.47 8.09 -3.16
C ALA A 239 25.57 8.24 -4.41
N LYS A 240 26.17 8.36 -5.61
CA LYS A 240 25.44 8.48 -6.88
C LYS A 240 24.68 7.21 -7.29
N ASP A 241 25.13 6.05 -6.84
CA ASP A 241 24.50 4.77 -7.13
C ASP A 241 23.34 4.49 -6.16
N VAL A 242 23.39 5.11 -4.98
CA VAL A 242 22.35 5.02 -3.95
C VAL A 242 21.25 6.05 -4.14
N VAL A 243 21.62 7.32 -4.36
CA VAL A 243 20.66 8.42 -4.52
C VAL A 243 20.58 8.78 -6.00
N VAL A 244 19.51 8.33 -6.64
CA VAL A 244 19.33 8.50 -8.08
C VAL A 244 18.50 9.77 -8.37
N SER A 245 19.03 10.64 -9.22
CA SER A 245 18.38 11.90 -9.59
C SER A 245 17.14 11.67 -10.47
N ASP A 246 16.09 12.46 -10.26
CA ASP A 246 14.89 12.43 -11.13
C ASP A 246 15.19 12.89 -12.58
N ASN A 247 16.22 13.73 -12.73
CA ASN A 247 16.65 14.33 -13.99
C ASN A 247 17.85 13.63 -14.64
N SER A 248 18.09 12.33 -14.37
CA SER A 248 18.95 11.56 -15.26
C SER A 248 18.22 11.44 -16.60
N SER A 249 18.43 12.45 -17.44
CA SER A 249 17.94 12.63 -18.79
C SER A 249 18.11 11.32 -19.55
N TRP A 250 17.01 10.61 -19.72
CA TRP A 250 16.89 9.51 -20.66
C TRP A 250 16.75 10.15 -22.05
N SER A 251 17.89 10.59 -22.59
CA SER A 251 18.05 10.94 -24.00
C SER A 251 18.16 9.69 -24.85
#